data_AF-A0A5K1DTH1-F1
#
_entry.id   AF-A0A5K1DTH1-F1
#
_cell.length_a   1.000
_cell.length_b   1.000
_cell.length_c   1.000
_cell.angle_alpha   90.00
_cell.angle_beta   90.00
_cell.angle_gamma   90.00
#
_symmetry.space_group_name_H-M   'P 1'
#
loop_
_entity.id
_entity.type
_entity.pdbx_description
1 polymer ?
#
loop_
_entity_poly.entity_id
_entity_poly.type
_entity_poly.pdbx_seq_one_letter_code
_entity_poly.pdbx_strand_id
1 'polypeptide(L)'
;MRERTTQKGIILPCSIPSLVFSFGLLCIFPLSLFLFSTHHHTSHIPLATRISRYSGDEIKVYLADIPRSLNYGLLEEYWSLKNYSRLGDDEDEIVRSRFSSNYKGGYPPPYPENPLIKQYSAEYWLLGDLMTPEDLRVSSFARRVFNAEDADVIFVPFFATLSAEMQLGKAKGKFRQKNGNEDYERQRKVVDMVRETPSWKKSGGRDHVFVLT
;
A
#
# COMPACT_ATOMS: atom_id res chain seq x y z
N MET A 1 74.83 49.34 -27.10
CA MET A 1 73.49 49.87 -27.43
C MET A 1 72.55 48.67 -27.50
N ARG A 2 71.77 48.41 -26.44
CA ARG A 2 70.91 47.23 -26.34
C ARG A 2 69.53 47.72 -25.88
N GLU A 3 68.60 47.83 -26.82
CA GLU A 3 67.19 48.14 -26.55
C GLU A 3 66.54 46.97 -25.80
N ARG A 4 65.84 47.27 -24.70
CA ARG A 4 64.89 46.34 -24.06
C ARG A 4 63.51 46.65 -24.61
N THR A 5 62.96 45.73 -25.37
CA THR A 5 61.54 45.69 -25.72
C THR A 5 60.73 45.19 -24.52
N THR A 6 59.83 46.02 -24.02
CA THR A 6 58.86 45.73 -22.96
C THR A 6 57.66 44.97 -23.55
N GLN A 7 57.45 43.73 -23.10
CA GLN A 7 56.27 42.94 -23.43
C GLN A 7 55.10 43.41 -22.55
N LYS A 8 54.08 44.03 -23.16
CA LYS A 8 52.81 44.36 -22.48
C LYS A 8 52.00 43.07 -22.29
N GLY A 9 51.87 42.62 -21.04
CA GLY A 9 50.96 41.54 -20.66
C GLY A 9 49.51 41.98 -20.84
N ILE A 10 48.72 41.17 -21.54
CA ILE A 10 47.27 41.31 -21.65
C ILE A 10 46.67 40.90 -20.31
N ILE A 11 46.07 41.85 -19.59
CA ILE A 11 45.37 41.59 -18.33
C ILE A 11 43.95 41.17 -18.68
N LEU A 12 43.62 39.89 -18.49
CA LEU A 12 42.24 39.41 -18.48
C LEU A 12 41.52 39.96 -17.23
N PRO A 13 40.42 40.71 -17.36
CA PRO A 13 39.72 41.27 -16.21
C PRO A 13 38.66 40.27 -15.76
N CYS A 14 39.06 39.15 -15.17
CA CYS A 14 38.10 38.27 -14.52
C CYS A 14 38.65 37.89 -13.15
N SER A 15 38.26 38.67 -12.14
CA SER A 15 38.58 38.34 -10.77
C SER A 15 37.70 37.17 -10.32
N ILE A 16 38.30 36.20 -9.63
CA ILE A 16 37.61 35.05 -9.04
C ILE A 16 36.32 35.45 -8.28
N PRO A 17 36.26 36.59 -7.56
CA PRO A 17 35.01 37.08 -6.96
C PRO A 17 33.88 37.34 -7.96
N SER A 18 34.16 37.87 -9.15
CA SER A 18 33.12 38.09 -10.19
C SER A 18 32.57 36.77 -10.72
N LEU A 19 33.43 35.75 -10.83
CA LEU A 19 33.03 34.44 -11.31
C LEU A 19 32.14 33.72 -10.29
N VAL A 20 32.47 33.83 -8.99
CA VAL A 20 31.64 33.31 -7.89
C VAL A 20 30.28 34.02 -7.81
N PHE A 21 30.26 35.35 -7.95
CA PHE A 21 28.99 36.10 -7.99
C PHE A 21 28.12 35.69 -9.19
N SER A 22 28.72 35.49 -10.37
CA SER A 22 27.99 35.07 -11.56
C SER A 22 27.40 33.66 -11.42
N PHE A 23 28.15 32.71 -10.84
CA PHE A 23 27.67 31.35 -10.55
C PHE A 23 26.58 31.34 -9.48
N GLY A 24 26.70 32.19 -8.45
CA GLY A 24 25.67 32.35 -7.42
C GLY A 24 24.33 32.81 -8.00
N LEU A 25 24.34 33.82 -8.88
CA LEU A 25 23.15 34.30 -9.58
C LEU A 25 22.54 33.24 -10.52
N LEU A 26 23.38 32.45 -11.19
CA LEU A 26 22.95 31.39 -12.10
C LEU A 26 22.28 30.22 -11.36
N CYS A 27 22.66 29.97 -10.10
CA CYS A 27 22.03 28.97 -9.23
C CYS A 27 20.72 29.45 -8.58
N ILE A 28 20.52 30.77 -8.39
CA ILE A 28 19.29 31.31 -7.76
C ILE A 28 18.07 31.20 -8.70
N PHE A 29 18.27 31.36 -10.01
CA PHE A 29 17.19 31.29 -11.00
C PHE A 29 16.46 29.93 -11.08
N PRO A 30 17.15 28.77 -11.09
CA PRO A 30 16.48 27.47 -11.03
C PRO A 30 15.91 27.15 -9.63
N LEU A 31 16.50 27.67 -8.55
CA LEU A 31 15.97 27.51 -7.20
C LEU A 31 14.66 28.29 -6.99
N SER A 32 14.52 29.48 -7.57
CA SER A 32 13.25 30.21 -7.54
C SER A 32 12.18 29.48 -8.36
N LEU A 33 12.51 28.93 -9.52
CA LEU A 33 11.60 28.08 -10.29
C LEU A 33 11.19 26.81 -9.54
N PHE A 34 12.07 26.21 -8.73
CA PHE A 34 11.72 25.08 -7.87
C PHE A 34 10.76 25.49 -6.74
N LEU A 35 10.98 26.65 -6.11
CA LEU A 35 10.10 27.18 -5.05
C LEU A 35 8.75 27.70 -5.57
N PHE A 36 8.72 28.25 -6.79
CA PHE A 36 7.48 28.63 -7.47
C PHE A 36 6.76 27.41 -8.08
N SER A 37 7.50 26.36 -8.51
CA SER A 37 6.91 25.10 -8.95
C SER A 37 6.28 24.31 -7.81
N THR A 38 6.76 24.45 -6.57
CA THR A 38 6.07 23.93 -5.38
C THR A 38 4.80 24.71 -5.01
N HIS A 39 4.53 25.83 -5.68
CA HIS A 39 3.33 26.63 -5.45
C HIS A 39 2.18 26.34 -6.44
N HIS A 40 2.33 25.35 -7.31
CA HIS A 40 1.22 24.86 -8.13
C HIS A 40 0.29 23.94 -7.31
N HIS A 41 -0.86 24.52 -6.96
CA HIS A 41 -2.08 23.85 -6.51
C HIS A 41 -1.94 22.94 -5.28
N THR A 42 -1.84 23.57 -4.10
CA THR A 42 -2.61 23.04 -2.96
C THR A 42 -4.08 23.16 -3.34
N SER A 43 -4.61 22.12 -3.95
CA SER A 43 -6.05 21.95 -4.08
C SER A 43 -6.56 21.70 -2.67
N HIS A 44 -6.84 22.78 -1.93
CA HIS A 44 -7.71 22.70 -0.79
C HIS A 44 -9.04 22.18 -1.32
N ILE A 45 -9.24 20.87 -1.20
CA ILE A 45 -10.57 20.28 -1.31
C ILE A 45 -11.35 20.98 -0.19
N PRO A 46 -12.37 21.80 -0.49
CA PRO A 46 -13.16 22.41 0.56
C PRO A 46 -13.87 21.27 1.29
N LEU A 47 -13.45 21.00 2.53
CA LEU A 47 -14.06 20.00 3.43
C LEU A 47 -15.46 20.41 3.93
N ALA A 48 -16.08 21.42 3.31
CA ALA A 48 -17.45 21.79 3.61
C ALA A 48 -18.32 21.68 2.36
N THR A 49 -19.16 20.65 2.36
CA THR A 49 -20.41 20.56 1.60
C THR A 49 -20.28 20.22 0.11
N ARG A 50 -19.77 19.01 -0.17
CA ARG A 50 -20.40 18.14 -1.17
C ARG A 50 -20.56 16.72 -0.62
N ILE A 51 -21.39 16.57 0.42
CA ILE A 51 -22.34 15.45 0.40
C ILE A 51 -23.38 15.83 -0.67
N SER A 52 -22.93 15.91 -1.92
CA SER A 52 -23.84 15.69 -3.03
C SER A 52 -24.34 14.28 -2.77
N ARG A 53 -25.65 14.12 -2.62
CA ARG A 53 -26.26 12.81 -2.77
C ARG A 53 -25.76 12.29 -4.12
N TYR A 54 -24.74 11.43 -4.11
CA TYR A 54 -24.47 10.56 -5.23
C TYR A 54 -25.69 9.65 -5.27
N SER A 55 -26.64 10.01 -6.11
CA SER A 55 -27.66 9.09 -6.56
C SER A 55 -27.13 8.50 -7.86
N GLY A 56 -26.69 7.23 -7.79
CA GLY A 56 -26.20 6.39 -8.91
C GLY A 56 -24.70 6.54 -9.16
N ASP A 57 -23.82 5.56 -8.98
CA ASP A 57 -23.93 4.12 -8.75
C ASP A 57 -22.89 3.72 -7.69
N GLU A 58 -23.26 2.83 -6.78
CA GLU A 58 -22.27 2.10 -5.96
C GLU A 58 -21.41 1.24 -6.88
N ILE A 59 -20.10 1.14 -6.63
CA ILE A 59 -19.24 0.25 -7.40
C ILE A 59 -19.69 -1.19 -7.13
N LYS A 60 -20.07 -1.93 -8.17
CA LYS A 60 -20.43 -3.34 -8.05
C LYS A 60 -19.17 -4.17 -7.94
N VAL A 61 -18.98 -4.82 -6.81
CA VAL A 61 -17.78 -5.61 -6.51
C VAL A 61 -18.16 -7.08 -6.40
N TYR A 62 -17.54 -7.92 -7.23
CA TYR A 62 -17.56 -9.36 -6.99
C TYR A 62 -16.38 -9.75 -6.12
N LEU A 63 -16.62 -10.60 -5.11
CA LEU A 63 -15.56 -11.17 -4.28
C LEU A 63 -15.02 -12.41 -4.97
N ALA A 64 -13.73 -12.41 -5.32
CA ALA A 64 -13.09 -13.60 -5.88
C ALA A 64 -13.13 -14.77 -4.89
N ASP A 65 -13.52 -15.94 -5.39
CA ASP A 65 -13.62 -17.18 -4.61
C ASP A 65 -12.22 -17.73 -4.29
N ILE A 66 -11.59 -17.18 -3.25
CA ILE A 66 -10.32 -17.69 -2.69
C ILE A 66 -10.56 -18.36 -1.33
N PRO A 67 -9.72 -19.32 -0.91
CA PRO A 67 -9.91 -20.05 0.32
C PRO A 67 -9.71 -19.13 1.52
N ARG A 68 -10.50 -19.33 2.58
CA ARG A 68 -10.41 -18.55 3.82
C ARG A 68 -9.02 -18.56 4.46
N SER A 69 -8.22 -19.60 4.23
CA SER A 69 -6.82 -19.69 4.66
C SER A 69 -5.91 -18.59 4.08
N LEU A 70 -6.39 -17.83 3.09
CA LEU A 70 -5.68 -16.72 2.46
C LEU A 70 -6.24 -15.35 2.93
N ASN A 71 -7.21 -15.33 3.86
CA ASN A 71 -7.77 -14.10 4.45
C ASN A 71 -7.99 -14.24 5.97
N TYR A 72 -9.23 -14.30 6.46
CA TYR A 72 -9.52 -14.42 7.90
C TYR A 72 -8.88 -15.66 8.55
N GLY A 73 -8.65 -16.74 7.80
CA GLY A 73 -7.90 -17.89 8.31
C GLY A 73 -6.41 -17.61 8.52
N LEU A 74 -5.86 -16.62 7.82
CA LEU A 74 -4.48 -16.16 8.02
C LEU A 74 -4.35 -15.37 9.34
N LEU A 75 -5.40 -14.63 9.73
CA LEU A 75 -5.46 -13.99 11.05
C LEU A 75 -5.51 -15.03 12.18
N GLU A 76 -6.25 -16.12 12.02
CA GLU A 76 -6.24 -17.21 13.00
C GLU A 76 -4.86 -17.82 13.13
N GLU A 77 -4.16 -18.04 12.00
CA GLU A 77 -2.78 -18.50 12.02
C GLU A 77 -1.89 -17.50 12.77
N TYR A 78 -1.96 -16.21 12.46
CA TYR A 78 -1.23 -15.13 13.14
C TYR A 78 -1.45 -15.14 14.66
N TRP A 79 -2.71 -15.26 15.11
CA TRP A 79 -3.05 -15.29 16.53
C TRP A 79 -2.59 -16.58 17.21
N SER A 80 -2.40 -17.67 16.46
CA SER A 80 -1.86 -18.94 16.98
C SER A 80 -0.33 -18.97 17.13
N LEU A 81 0.40 -18.04 16.50
CA LEU A 81 1.87 -18.02 16.55
C LEU A 81 2.37 -17.68 17.96
N LYS A 82 3.35 -18.45 18.44
CA LYS A 82 4.06 -18.24 19.70
C LYS A 82 5.44 -17.64 19.43
N ASN A 83 5.91 -16.73 20.29
CA ASN A 83 7.27 -16.16 20.25
C ASN A 83 7.64 -15.49 18.91
N TYR A 84 6.75 -14.63 18.43
CA TYR A 84 7.00 -13.90 17.20
C TYR A 84 7.74 -12.61 17.53
N SER A 85 9.01 -12.52 17.12
CA SER A 85 9.93 -11.44 17.54
C SER A 85 9.51 -10.03 17.10
N ARG A 86 8.68 -9.92 16.05
CA ARG A 86 8.09 -8.64 15.60
C ARG A 86 6.78 -8.28 16.32
N LEU A 87 6.28 -9.11 17.26
CA LEU A 87 5.01 -8.92 17.99
C LEU A 87 5.18 -8.44 19.43
N GLY A 88 6.28 -7.75 19.74
CA GLY A 88 6.53 -7.20 21.07
C GLY A 88 5.61 -6.02 21.44
N ASP A 89 4.33 -6.06 21.07
CA ASP A 89 3.34 -5.06 21.45
C ASP A 89 2.37 -5.68 22.47
N ASP A 90 2.25 -5.02 23.63
CA ASP A 90 1.51 -5.51 24.80
C ASP A 90 0.02 -5.75 24.47
N GLU A 91 -0.54 -4.98 23.54
CA GLU A 91 -1.96 -5.07 23.14
C GLU A 91 -2.29 -6.39 22.41
N ASP A 92 -1.43 -6.79 21.48
CA ASP A 92 -1.58 -8.04 20.73
C ASP A 92 -1.35 -9.27 21.61
N GLU A 93 -0.54 -9.16 22.67
CA GLU A 93 -0.35 -10.23 23.65
C GLU A 93 -1.65 -10.52 24.42
N ILE A 94 -2.37 -9.47 24.83
CA ILE A 94 -3.69 -9.62 25.48
C ILE A 94 -4.67 -10.33 24.55
N VAL A 95 -4.75 -9.92 23.28
CA VAL A 95 -5.63 -10.57 22.29
C VAL A 95 -5.23 -12.03 22.09
N ARG A 96 -3.93 -12.32 21.94
CA ARG A 96 -3.39 -13.67 21.78
C ARG A 96 -3.67 -14.59 22.97
N SER A 97 -3.63 -14.06 24.20
CA SER A 97 -3.97 -14.81 25.41
C SER A 97 -5.46 -15.22 25.44
N ARG A 98 -6.35 -14.34 24.96
CA ARG A 98 -7.79 -14.62 24.78
C ARG A 98 -8.04 -15.63 23.66
N PHE A 99 -7.24 -15.59 22.59
CA PHE A 99 -7.29 -16.58 21.50
C PHE A 99 -6.83 -17.98 21.92
N SER A 100 -5.79 -18.07 22.76
CA SER A 100 -5.24 -19.35 23.21
C SER A 100 -6.11 -20.07 24.25
N SER A 101 -7.01 -19.34 24.93
CA SER A 101 -7.90 -19.87 25.96
C SER A 101 -9.32 -20.12 25.41
N ASN A 102 -9.52 -21.23 24.69
CA ASN A 102 -10.84 -21.65 24.18
C ASN A 102 -11.61 -20.54 23.44
N TYR A 103 -11.01 -19.99 22.37
CA TYR A 103 -11.64 -18.92 21.60
C TYR A 103 -13.04 -19.30 21.11
N LYS A 104 -14.05 -18.65 21.69
CA LYS A 104 -15.42 -18.50 21.18
C LYS A 104 -15.64 -17.10 20.57
N GLY A 105 -14.56 -16.42 20.18
CA GLY A 105 -14.63 -15.00 19.81
C GLY A 105 -15.28 -14.76 18.46
N GLY A 106 -15.86 -13.56 18.33
CA GLY A 106 -16.72 -13.16 17.23
C GLY A 106 -16.08 -13.30 15.85
N TYR A 107 -16.93 -13.53 14.86
CA TYR A 107 -16.54 -13.53 13.45
C TYR A 107 -16.74 -12.12 12.88
N PRO A 108 -15.78 -11.55 12.14
CA PRO A 108 -14.45 -12.08 11.83
C PRO A 108 -13.43 -11.92 12.98
N PRO A 109 -12.29 -12.66 12.95
CA PRO A 109 -11.18 -12.45 13.88
C PRO A 109 -10.69 -10.99 13.87
N PRO A 110 -10.35 -10.37 15.02
CA PRO A 110 -9.81 -9.01 15.05
C PRO A 110 -8.50 -8.92 14.25
N TYR A 111 -8.29 -7.75 13.65
CA TYR A 111 -7.02 -7.42 13.01
C TYR A 111 -5.96 -7.06 14.07
N PRO A 112 -4.66 -7.28 13.82
CA PRO A 112 -3.61 -6.94 14.78
C PRO A 112 -3.56 -5.44 15.10
N GLU A 113 -3.33 -5.12 16.37
CA GLU A 113 -3.18 -3.75 16.87
C GLU A 113 -1.76 -3.20 16.64
N ASN A 114 -0.78 -4.09 16.47
CA ASN A 114 0.60 -3.73 16.15
C ASN A 114 0.66 -2.71 15.02
N PRO A 115 1.20 -1.50 15.25
CA PRO A 115 1.13 -0.39 14.29
C PRO A 115 1.85 -0.69 12.97
N LEU A 116 2.86 -1.57 12.99
CA LEU A 116 3.57 -2.01 11.79
C LEU A 116 2.66 -2.80 10.84
N ILE A 117 1.66 -3.51 11.37
CA ILE A 117 0.73 -4.35 10.60
C ILE A 117 -0.60 -3.61 10.39
N LYS A 118 -1.11 -2.93 11.43
CA LYS A 118 -2.43 -2.28 11.46
C LYS A 118 -2.61 -1.24 10.35
N GLN A 119 -1.55 -0.52 9.99
CA GLN A 119 -1.58 0.47 8.91
C GLN A 119 -1.90 -0.14 7.53
N TYR A 120 -1.74 -1.46 7.40
CA TYR A 120 -1.94 -2.24 6.19
C TYR A 120 -3.16 -3.17 6.35
N SER A 121 -4.28 -2.62 6.79
CA SER A 121 -5.52 -3.36 7.12
C SER A 121 -6.63 -3.19 6.08
N ALA A 122 -6.34 -2.56 4.94
CA ALA A 122 -7.35 -2.20 3.95
C ALA A 122 -8.10 -3.43 3.43
N GLU A 123 -7.43 -4.55 3.19
CA GLU A 123 -8.05 -5.80 2.72
C GLU A 123 -9.05 -6.36 3.73
N TYR A 124 -8.68 -6.29 5.02
CA TYR A 124 -9.51 -6.76 6.11
C TYR A 124 -10.81 -5.95 6.21
N TRP A 125 -10.71 -4.62 6.14
CA TRP A 125 -11.88 -3.74 6.22
C TRP A 125 -12.74 -3.81 4.96
N LEU A 126 -12.15 -3.88 3.77
CA LEU A 126 -12.88 -4.04 2.51
C LEU A 126 -13.64 -5.37 2.47
N LEU A 127 -13.00 -6.47 2.86
CA LEU A 127 -13.66 -7.76 2.95
C LEU A 127 -14.79 -7.73 4.00
N GLY A 128 -14.53 -7.12 5.16
CA GLY A 128 -15.52 -6.98 6.23
C GLY A 128 -16.75 -6.20 5.80
N ASP A 129 -16.56 -5.07 5.13
CA ASP A 129 -17.65 -4.28 4.55
C ASP A 129 -18.43 -5.12 3.53
N LEU A 130 -17.78 -5.71 2.53
CA LEU A 130 -18.45 -6.48 1.47
C LEU A 130 -19.12 -7.78 1.98
N MET A 131 -18.68 -8.32 3.11
CA MET A 131 -19.30 -9.48 3.76
C MET A 131 -20.47 -9.10 4.68
N THR A 132 -20.61 -7.83 5.05
CA THR A 132 -21.71 -7.35 5.89
C THR A 132 -23.01 -7.28 5.05
N PRO A 133 -24.15 -7.76 5.56
CA PRO A 133 -25.44 -7.62 4.88
C PRO A 133 -25.75 -6.18 4.49
N GLU A 134 -26.32 -5.98 3.29
CA GLU A 134 -26.55 -4.66 2.70
C GLU A 134 -27.40 -3.73 3.58
N ASP A 135 -28.39 -4.28 4.27
CA ASP A 135 -29.25 -3.56 5.22
C ASP A 135 -28.51 -3.07 6.47
N LEU A 136 -27.35 -3.65 6.78
CA LEU A 136 -26.50 -3.28 7.92
C LEU A 136 -25.33 -2.37 7.53
N ARG A 137 -25.11 -2.13 6.22
CA ARG A 137 -24.01 -1.29 5.73
C ARG A 137 -24.44 0.16 5.64
N VAL A 138 -24.07 0.94 6.65
CA VAL A 138 -24.27 2.39 6.62
C VAL A 138 -23.15 3.03 5.80
N SER A 139 -23.48 3.73 4.72
CA SER A 139 -22.56 4.55 3.91
C SER A 139 -21.41 3.81 3.20
N SER A 140 -21.59 2.54 2.81
CA SER A 140 -20.65 1.88 1.91
C SER A 140 -20.71 2.49 0.50
N PHE A 141 -19.56 2.64 -0.15
CA PHE A 141 -19.44 3.11 -1.53
C PHE A 141 -19.40 1.95 -2.55
N ALA A 142 -19.43 0.71 -2.05
CA ALA A 142 -19.35 -0.50 -2.86
C ALA A 142 -20.56 -1.39 -2.58
N ARG A 143 -21.05 -2.09 -3.60
CA ARG A 143 -22.10 -3.09 -3.47
C ARG A 143 -21.56 -4.44 -3.87
N ARG A 144 -21.66 -5.43 -2.97
CA ARG A 144 -21.31 -6.79 -3.33
C ARG A 144 -22.31 -7.33 -4.35
N VAL A 145 -21.81 -7.86 -5.45
CA VAL A 145 -22.57 -8.66 -6.40
C VAL A 145 -22.09 -10.12 -6.35
N PHE A 146 -22.97 -11.04 -6.70
CA PHE A 146 -22.71 -12.48 -6.59
C PHE A 146 -22.35 -13.15 -7.93
N ASN A 147 -22.56 -12.45 -9.05
CA ASN A 147 -22.06 -12.87 -10.35
C ASN A 147 -20.95 -11.93 -10.79
N ALA A 148 -19.83 -12.49 -11.26
CA ALA A 148 -18.71 -11.69 -11.74
C ALA A 148 -19.04 -10.88 -13.00
N GLU A 149 -20.04 -11.29 -13.79
CA GLU A 149 -20.50 -10.57 -14.98
C GLU A 149 -21.23 -9.26 -14.67
N ASP A 150 -21.82 -9.17 -13.47
CA ASP A 150 -22.52 -7.97 -12.99
C ASP A 150 -21.55 -6.97 -12.35
N ALA A 151 -20.29 -7.35 -12.13
CA ALA A 151 -19.32 -6.58 -11.38
C ALA A 151 -18.59 -5.56 -12.26
N ASP A 152 -18.31 -4.40 -11.68
CA ASP A 152 -17.42 -3.41 -12.28
C ASP A 152 -15.95 -3.77 -11.99
N VAL A 153 -15.71 -4.38 -10.83
CA VAL A 153 -14.39 -4.91 -10.42
C VAL A 153 -14.53 -6.22 -9.65
N ILE A 154 -13.47 -7.02 -9.69
CA ILE A 154 -13.32 -8.24 -8.89
C ILE A 154 -12.32 -7.96 -7.79
N PHE A 155 -12.77 -7.88 -6.54
CA PHE A 155 -11.87 -7.77 -5.41
C PHE A 155 -11.30 -9.15 -5.08
N VAL A 156 -9.97 -9.25 -5.01
CA VAL A 156 -9.26 -10.47 -4.57
C VAL A 156 -8.88 -10.28 -3.10
N PRO A 157 -9.63 -10.87 -2.15
CA PRO A 157 -9.48 -10.53 -0.73
C PRO A 157 -8.31 -11.27 -0.08
N PHE A 158 -7.12 -11.22 -0.66
CA PHE A 158 -5.91 -11.83 -0.09
C PHE A 158 -5.26 -10.87 0.89
N PHE A 159 -5.01 -11.30 2.13
CA PHE A 159 -4.35 -10.47 3.15
C PHE A 159 -2.83 -10.50 2.93
N ALA A 160 -2.38 -9.82 1.87
CA ALA A 160 -1.01 -9.91 1.38
C ALA A 160 0.01 -9.38 2.38
N THR A 161 -0.27 -8.23 2.99
CA THR A 161 0.67 -7.63 3.95
C THR A 161 0.78 -8.46 5.23
N LEU A 162 -0.33 -9.03 5.71
CA LEU A 162 -0.31 -9.97 6.84
C LEU A 162 0.54 -11.21 6.52
N SER A 163 0.39 -11.79 5.32
CA SER A 163 1.19 -12.93 4.84
C SER A 163 2.69 -12.61 4.84
N ALA A 164 3.07 -11.47 4.27
CA ALA A 164 4.45 -11.02 4.20
C ALA A 164 5.03 -10.76 5.60
N GLU A 165 4.29 -10.06 6.45
CA GLU A 165 4.71 -9.78 7.82
C GLU A 165 4.87 -11.07 8.62
N MET A 166 4.00 -12.07 8.45
CA MET A 166 4.09 -13.43 9.02
C MET A 166 5.33 -14.21 8.56
N GLN A 167 5.76 -14.06 7.32
CA GLN A 167 7.01 -14.65 6.85
C GLN A 167 8.23 -13.94 7.46
N LEU A 168 8.18 -12.61 7.55
CA LEU A 168 9.30 -11.79 8.03
C LEU A 168 9.69 -12.07 9.48
N GLY A 169 8.74 -12.44 10.34
CA GLY A 169 9.03 -12.80 11.73
C GLY A 169 9.22 -14.29 11.97
N LYS A 170 8.61 -15.19 11.19
CA LYS A 170 8.95 -16.63 11.25
C LYS A 170 10.35 -16.93 10.72
N ALA A 171 10.68 -16.38 9.54
CA ALA A 171 11.89 -16.73 8.81
C ALA A 171 12.34 -15.61 7.86
N LYS A 172 12.73 -14.45 8.42
CA LYS A 172 13.24 -13.28 7.68
C LYS A 172 14.27 -13.62 6.60
N GLY A 173 15.21 -14.52 6.91
CA GLY A 173 16.29 -14.92 6.00
C GLY A 173 15.80 -15.62 4.72
N LYS A 174 14.57 -16.14 4.72
CA LYS A 174 13.93 -16.80 3.58
C LYS A 174 12.98 -15.90 2.78
N PHE A 175 12.68 -14.69 3.26
CA PHE A 175 11.69 -13.80 2.63
C PHE A 175 11.99 -13.43 1.17
N ARG A 176 13.28 -13.40 0.77
CA ARG A 176 13.68 -13.11 -0.62
C ARG A 176 13.84 -14.37 -1.49
N GLN A 177 13.58 -15.54 -0.93
CA GLN A 177 13.74 -16.83 -1.59
C GLN A 177 12.37 -17.32 -2.05
N LYS A 178 12.34 -18.13 -3.13
CA LYS A 178 11.11 -18.82 -3.55
C LYS A 178 10.85 -20.07 -2.72
N ASN A 179 11.91 -20.80 -2.38
CA ASN A 179 11.83 -22.04 -1.62
C ASN A 179 11.90 -21.76 -0.12
N GLY A 180 10.95 -22.32 0.64
CA GLY A 180 10.87 -22.11 2.09
C GLY A 180 10.36 -20.71 2.48
N ASN A 181 9.63 -20.07 1.57
CA ASN A 181 8.95 -18.81 1.80
C ASN A 181 7.44 -19.05 1.68
N GLU A 182 6.77 -19.18 2.82
CA GLU A 182 5.33 -19.47 2.87
C GLU A 182 4.50 -18.32 2.27
N ASP A 183 4.98 -17.07 2.39
CA ASP A 183 4.31 -15.92 1.78
C ASP A 183 4.35 -15.98 0.25
N TYR A 184 5.50 -16.31 -0.33
CA TYR A 184 5.62 -16.53 -1.78
C TYR A 184 4.68 -17.65 -2.26
N GLU A 185 4.59 -18.74 -1.50
CA GLU A 185 3.67 -19.85 -1.81
C GLU A 185 2.20 -19.42 -1.76
N ARG A 186 1.79 -18.65 -0.75
CA ARG A 186 0.42 -18.10 -0.65
C ARG A 186 0.13 -17.13 -1.80
N GLN A 187 1.04 -16.19 -2.09
CA GLN A 187 0.90 -15.25 -3.21
C GLN A 187 0.74 -15.98 -4.55
N ARG A 188 1.62 -16.95 -4.83
CA ARG A 188 1.54 -17.75 -6.04
C ARG A 188 0.21 -18.50 -6.11
N LYS A 189 -0.22 -19.13 -5.02
CA LYS A 189 -1.49 -19.86 -4.95
C LYS A 189 -2.68 -18.96 -5.28
N VAL A 190 -2.75 -17.74 -4.74
CA VAL A 190 -3.84 -16.79 -5.06
C VAL A 190 -3.82 -16.45 -6.54
N VAL A 191 -2.66 -16.09 -7.09
CA VAL A 191 -2.53 -15.70 -8.49
C VAL A 191 -2.91 -16.85 -9.42
N ASP A 192 -2.42 -18.05 -9.16
CA ASP A 192 -2.71 -19.25 -9.95
C ASP A 192 -4.22 -19.56 -9.92
N MET A 193 -4.87 -19.46 -8.75
CA MET A 193 -6.31 -19.65 -8.63
C MET A 193 -7.12 -18.64 -9.44
N VAL A 194 -6.80 -17.34 -9.29
CA VAL A 194 -7.56 -16.27 -9.94
C VAL A 194 -7.37 -16.33 -11.46
N ARG A 195 -6.16 -16.66 -11.93
CA ARG A 195 -5.86 -16.82 -13.37
C ARG A 195 -6.68 -17.88 -14.08
N GLU A 196 -7.11 -18.90 -13.35
CA GLU A 196 -7.93 -19.97 -13.92
C GLU A 196 -9.41 -19.60 -14.08
N THR A 197 -9.86 -18.50 -13.49
CA THR A 197 -11.26 -18.06 -13.57
C THR A 197 -11.64 -17.56 -14.96
N PRO A 198 -12.92 -17.73 -15.39
CA PRO A 198 -13.41 -17.18 -16.65
C PRO A 198 -13.23 -15.66 -16.75
N SER A 199 -13.47 -14.93 -15.65
CA SER A 199 -13.34 -13.47 -15.61
C SER A 199 -11.92 -13.01 -15.86
N TRP A 200 -10.91 -13.66 -15.27
CA TRP A 200 -9.51 -13.36 -15.56
C TRP A 200 -9.16 -13.66 -17.01
N LYS A 201 -9.58 -14.81 -17.54
CA LYS A 201 -9.33 -15.19 -18.95
C LYS A 201 -9.93 -14.17 -19.93
N LYS A 202 -11.08 -13.56 -19.59
CA LYS A 202 -11.75 -12.51 -20.37
C LYS A 202 -11.03 -11.16 -20.30
N SER A 203 -10.65 -10.72 -19.10
CA SER A 203 -10.11 -9.36 -18.88
C SER A 203 -8.58 -9.29 -18.90
N GLY A 204 -7.90 -10.43 -18.83
CA GLY A 204 -6.46 -10.51 -18.57
C GLY A 204 -6.07 -10.02 -17.16
N GLY A 205 -7.03 -9.97 -16.22
CA GLY A 205 -6.81 -9.50 -14.85
C GLY A 205 -6.93 -7.99 -14.66
N ARG A 206 -7.30 -7.21 -15.69
CA ARG A 206 -7.36 -5.73 -15.61
C ARG A 206 -8.41 -5.18 -14.64
N ASP A 207 -9.44 -5.97 -14.40
CA ASP A 207 -10.56 -5.69 -13.49
C ASP A 207 -10.39 -6.36 -12.12
N HIS A 208 -9.27 -7.04 -11.87
CA HIS A 208 -8.99 -7.69 -10.59
C HIS A 208 -8.19 -6.77 -9.68
N VAL A 209 -8.77 -6.42 -8.54
CA VAL A 209 -8.18 -5.52 -7.56
C VAL A 209 -7.48 -6.36 -6.49
N PHE A 210 -6.15 -6.28 -6.48
CA PHE A 210 -5.31 -6.66 -5.36
C PHE A 210 -4.95 -5.39 -4.60
N VAL A 211 -5.13 -5.42 -3.30
CA VAL A 211 -4.66 -4.36 -2.43
C VAL A 211 -3.24 -4.73 -2.02
N LEU A 212 -2.31 -3.83 -2.32
CA LEU A 212 -0.90 -3.94 -1.97
C LEU A 212 -0.57 -2.67 -1.21
N THR A 213 -0.26 -2.78 0.07
CA THR A 213 0.04 -1.63 0.93
C THR A 213 1.36 -1.86 1.64
#